data_AF-A0A7V2NH72-F1
#
_entry.id   AF-A0A7V2NH72-F1
#
_cell.length_a   1.000
_cell.length_b   1.000
_cell.length_c   1.000
_cell.angle_alpha   90.00
_cell.angle_beta   90.00
_cell.angle_gamma   90.00
#
_symmetry.space_group_name_H-M   'P 1'
#
loop_
_entity.id
_entity.type
_entity.pdbx_description
1 polymer ?
#
loop_
_entity_poly.entity_id
_entity_poly.type
_entity_poly.pdbx_seq_one_letter_code
_entity_poly.pdbx_strand_id
1 'polypeptide(L)' 'MPYNALDYYNLDDLLNDEERMIRDSVRDWVSDRVIPIIDHAFSDHFFPMDLVSEMAELGLFGPT' A
#
# COMPACT_ATOMS: atom_id res chain seq x y z
N MET A 1 -6.41 -5.64 11.35
CA MET A 1 -6.51 -4.17 11.54
C MET A 1 -5.39 -3.58 10.73
N PRO A 2 -5.69 -2.70 9.76
CA PRO A 2 -4.65 -2.04 9.00
C PRO A 2 -3.72 -1.27 9.94
N TYR A 3 -2.44 -1.18 9.55
CA TYR A 3 -1.46 -0.42 10.30
C TYR A 3 -1.96 1.03 10.48
N ASN A 4 -1.88 1.58 11.69
CA ASN A 4 -2.16 2.99 11.91
C ASN A 4 -0.85 3.71 12.21
N ALA A 5 -0.41 4.57 11.28
CA ALA A 5 0.83 5.30 11.41
C ALA A 5 0.70 6.41 12.47
N LEU A 6 1.76 6.62 13.24
CA LEU A 6 1.87 7.79 14.10
C LEU A 6 2.12 9.03 13.25
N ASP A 7 1.28 10.06 13.41
CA ASP A 7 1.40 11.32 12.67
C ASP A 7 1.79 12.48 13.60
N TYR A 8 3.08 12.57 13.94
CA TYR A 8 3.59 13.57 14.87
C TYR A 8 3.58 15.00 14.33
N TYR A 9 3.47 15.17 13.01
CA TYR A 9 3.54 16.47 12.33
C TYR A 9 2.26 16.84 11.59
N ASN A 10 1.17 16.13 11.83
CA ASN A 10 -0.11 16.32 11.16
C ASN A 10 0.02 16.36 9.63
N LEU A 11 0.80 15.44 9.05
CA LEU A 11 0.91 15.30 7.60
C LEU A 11 -0.44 14.98 6.95
N ASP A 12 -1.34 14.33 7.68
CA ASP A 12 -2.69 14.01 7.22
C ASP A 12 -3.52 15.26 6.91
N ASP A 13 -3.26 16.38 7.60
CA ASP A 13 -3.95 17.67 7.37
C ASP A 13 -3.48 18.35 6.08
N LEU A 14 -2.33 17.96 5.54
CA LEU A 14 -1.80 18.47 4.27
C LEU A 14 -2.42 17.79 3.05
N LEU A 15 -3.10 16.66 3.26
CA LEU A 15 -3.75 15.88 2.20
C LEU A 15 -5.22 16.29 2.07
N ASN A 16 -5.69 16.36 0.84
CA ASN A 16 -7.11 16.46 0.56
C ASN A 16 -7.83 15.11 0.79
N ASP A 17 -9.16 15.10 0.70
CA ASP A 17 -9.95 13.89 0.97
C ASP A 17 -9.65 12.75 -0.02
N GLU A 18 -9.44 13.06 -1.29
CA GLU A 18 -9.10 12.07 -2.32
C GLU A 18 -7.72 11.45 -2.07
N GLU A 19 -6.73 12.27 -1.75
CA GLU A 19 -5.38 11.81 -1.41
C GLU A 19 -5.36 10.92 -0.17
N ARG A 20 -6.14 11.27 0.87
CA ARG A 20 -6.31 10.42 2.06
C ARG A 20 -7.00 9.10 1.72
N MET A 21 -8.04 9.12 0.89
CA MET A 21 -8.71 7.90 0.44
C MET A 21 -7.78 6.98 -0.34
N ILE A 22 -6.96 7.52 -1.26
CA ILE A 22 -5.96 6.76 -2.01
C ILE A 22 -4.94 6.14 -1.05
N ARG A 23 -4.38 6.94 -0.13
CA ARG A 23 -3.41 6.49 0.87
C ARG A 23 -3.97 5.34 1.71
N ASP A 24 -5.21 5.46 2.20
CA ASP A 24 -5.84 4.45 3.05
C ASP A 24 -6.11 3.17 2.26
N SER A 25 -6.60 3.30 1.02
CA SER A 25 -6.82 2.15 0.12
C SER A 25 -5.53 1.37 -0.15
N VAL A 26 -4.42 2.07 -0.41
CA VAL A 26 -3.10 1.45 -0.61
C VAL A 26 -2.60 0.81 0.69
N ARG A 27 -2.80 1.46 1.83
CA ARG A 27 -2.38 0.94 3.15
C ARG A 27 -3.10 -0.37 3.50
N ASP A 28 -4.39 -0.43 3.24
CA ASP A 28 -5.20 -1.63 3.45
C ASP A 28 -4.71 -2.76 2.52
N TRP A 29 -4.52 -2.47 1.23
CA TRP A 29 -3.99 -3.44 0.28
C TRP A 29 -2.60 -3.96 0.67
N VAL A 30 -1.68 -3.10 1.10
CA VAL A 30 -0.35 -3.52 1.60
C VAL A 30 -0.50 -4.45 2.80
N SER A 31 -1.34 -4.08 3.76
CA SER A 31 -1.57 -4.86 4.98
C SER A 31 -2.12 -6.25 4.68
N ASP A 32 -3.03 -6.36 3.71
CA ASP A 32 -3.75 -7.59 3.40
C ASP A 32 -3.04 -8.47 2.36
N ARG A 33 -2.29 -7.88 1.44
CA ARG A 33 -1.73 -8.59 0.26
C ARG A 33 -0.22 -8.69 0.28
N VAL A 34 0.48 -7.66 0.78
CA VAL A 34 1.95 -7.61 0.74
C VAL A 34 2.55 -8.18 2.02
N ILE A 35 2.13 -7.68 3.19
CA ILE A 35 2.66 -8.08 4.49
C ILE A 35 2.64 -9.61 4.70
N PRO A 36 1.60 -10.37 4.31
CA PRO A 36 1.59 -11.82 4.54
C PRO A 36 2.64 -12.61 3.76
N ILE A 37 3.17 -12.08 2.66
CA ILE A 37 4.06 -12.81 1.76
C ILE A 37 5.48 -12.24 1.65
N ILE A 38 5.71 -11.03 2.14
CA ILE A 38 6.97 -10.31 1.87
C ILE A 38 8.20 -10.99 2.49
N ASP A 39 8.08 -11.57 3.69
CA ASP A 39 9.17 -12.29 4.35
C ASP A 39 9.57 -13.55 3.59
N HIS A 40 8.58 -14.25 3.03
CA HIS A 40 8.79 -15.44 2.21
C HIS A 40 9.42 -15.06 0.87
N ALA A 41 8.91 -14.02 0.21
CA ALA A 41 9.49 -13.48 -1.03
C ALA A 41 10.95 -13.07 -0.86
N PHE A 42 11.28 -12.43 0.27
CA PHE A 42 12.65 -12.09 0.62
C PHE A 42 13.52 -13.33 0.83
N SER A 43 13.07 -14.27 1.67
CA SER A 43 13.84 -15.47 2.03
C SER A 43 14.12 -16.37 0.83
N ASP A 44 13.14 -16.49 -0.07
CA ASP A 44 13.21 -17.37 -1.23
C ASP A 44 13.71 -16.67 -2.50
N HIS A 45 14.04 -15.37 -2.40
CA HIS A 45 14.63 -14.57 -3.48
C HIS A 45 13.78 -14.54 -4.76
N PHE A 46 12.45 -14.46 -4.64
CA PHE A 46 11.56 -14.32 -5.79
C PHE A 46 10.77 -13.02 -5.75
N PHE A 47 10.28 -12.63 -6.92
CA PHE A 47 9.43 -11.46 -7.07
C PHE A 47 7.95 -11.88 -7.21
N PRO A 48 7.04 -11.40 -6.35
CA PRO A 48 5.63 -11.79 -6.36
C PRO A 48 4.88 -11.11 -7.50
N MET A 49 4.97 -11.69 -8.71
CA MET A 49 4.38 -11.13 -9.93
C MET A 49 2.87 -10.88 -9.85
N ASP A 50 2.13 -11.69 -9.08
CA ASP A 50 0.68 -11.56 -8.95
C ASP A 50 0.27 -10.21 -8.33
N LEU A 51 1.10 -9.65 -7.44
CA LEU A 51 0.86 -8.33 -6.86
C LEU A 51 0.87 -7.22 -7.93
N VAL A 52 1.62 -7.38 -9.02
CA VAL A 52 1.68 -6.37 -10.10
C VAL A 52 0.32 -6.21 -10.76
N SER A 53 -0.38 -7.31 -11.04
CA SER A 53 -1.72 -7.25 -11.61
C SER A 53 -2.70 -6.55 -10.68
N GLU A 54 -2.64 -6.83 -9.38
CA GLU A 54 -3.48 -6.15 -8.38
C GLU A 54 -3.18 -4.65 -8.28
N MET A 55 -1.90 -4.26 -8.32
CA MET A 55 -1.50 -2.86 -8.34
C MET A 55 -2.03 -2.12 -9.57
N ALA A 56 -2.13 -2.81 -10.72
CA ALA A 56 -2.72 -2.25 -11.93
C ALA A 56 -4.24 -2.04 -11.79
N GLU A 57 -4.94 -3.00 -11.19
CA GLU A 57 -6.38 -2.89 -10.90
C GLU A 57 -6.70 -1.75 -9.93
N LEU A 58 -5.80 -1.48 -8.98
CA LEU A 58 -5.87 -0.33 -8.07
C LEU A 58 -5.46 1.01 -8.69
N GLY A 59 -5.01 1.02 -9.95
CA GLY A 59 -4.62 2.25 -10.65
C GLY A 59 -3.30 2.87 -10.16
N LEU A 60 -2.39 2.07 -9.58
CA LEU A 60 -1.14 2.58 -8.99
C LEU A 60 -0.04 2.87 -10.03
N PHE A 61 -0.26 2.53 -11.30
CA PHE A 61 0.71 2.76 -12.38
C PHE A 61 0.33 3.99 -13.21
N GLY A 62 1.22 4.98 -13.21
CA GLY A 62 1.03 6.25 -13.92
C GLY A 62 0.02 7.24 -13.31
N PRO A 63 -0.15 7.34 -11.97
CA PRO A 63 -1.01 8.38 -11.39
C PRO A 63 -0.39 9.77 -11.63
N THR A 64 -1.25 10.76 -11.89
CA THR A 64 -0.91 12.19 -12.05
C THR A 64 -1.57 13.02 -10.97
#